data_AF-A0A497I205-F1
#
_entry.id   AF-A0A497I205-F1
#
_cell.length_a   1.000
_cell.length_b   1.000
_cell.length_c   1.000
_cell.angle_alpha   90.00
_cell.angle_beta   90.00
_cell.angle_gamma   90.00
#
_symmetry.space_group_name_H-M   'P 1'
#
loop_
_entity.id
_entity.type
_entity.pdbx_description
1 polymer ?
#
loop_
_entity_poly.entity_id
_entity_poly.type
_entity_poly.pdbx_seq_one_letter_code
_entity_poly.pdbx_strand_id
1 'polypeptide(L)'
;MNPVTKFLILIIYCILLFLFHNIFVIAFLCFLSLFIFYLNLGFSEIKKRKLILTFSFFILVLNFVFLKGDIYEKLEFSLRMVLRFLGIVFSGILFSKNDPNEFAYSLMKLGIPYRYGFTLVFTFRLVPLFDFESNIIRKAQRARGIELEGVKNILNFARYTFFPLLYSALERVDSFTQSMEGRCFGIYKTRTFYREINFGKKDYLMTAAAFIILAFSIYWRYL
;
A
#
# COMPACT_ATOMS: atom_id res chain seq x y z
N MET A 1 1.57 18.11 -1.24
CA MET A 1 1.20 17.26 -2.38
C MET A 1 0.11 16.32 -1.92
N ASN A 2 -0.94 16.21 -2.71
CA ASN A 2 -2.05 15.34 -2.38
C ASN A 2 -1.64 13.86 -2.41
N PRO A 3 -2.16 13.02 -1.50
CA PRO A 3 -1.85 11.60 -1.49
C PRO A 3 -2.19 10.89 -2.81
N VAL A 4 -3.29 11.27 -3.48
CA VAL A 4 -3.62 10.68 -4.80
C VAL A 4 -2.63 11.09 -5.88
N THR A 5 -2.11 12.32 -5.90
CA THR A 5 -1.12 12.70 -6.92
C THR A 5 0.19 11.94 -6.72
N LYS A 6 0.63 11.75 -5.48
CA LYS A 6 1.75 10.85 -5.15
C LYS A 6 1.45 9.42 -5.60
N PHE A 7 0.26 8.88 -5.31
CA PHE A 7 -0.13 7.53 -5.71
C PHE A 7 -0.10 7.33 -7.23
N LEU A 8 -0.67 8.27 -7.99
CA LEU A 8 -0.63 8.25 -9.45
C LEU A 8 0.81 8.27 -9.97
N ILE A 9 1.67 9.15 -9.43
CA ILE A 9 3.08 9.22 -9.82
C ILE A 9 3.80 7.90 -9.53
N LEU A 10 3.48 7.22 -8.42
CA LEU A 10 4.08 5.92 -8.10
C LEU A 10 3.61 4.80 -9.03
N ILE A 11 2.33 4.79 -9.43
CA ILE A 11 1.84 3.85 -10.47
C ILE A 11 2.58 4.09 -11.77
N ILE A 12 2.70 5.35 -12.19
CA ILE A 12 3.43 5.75 -13.39
C ILE A 12 4.89 5.29 -13.31
N TYR A 13 5.55 5.51 -12.17
CA TYR A 13 6.91 5.05 -11.92
C TYR A 13 7.05 3.53 -12.03
N CYS A 14 6.12 2.76 -11.46
CA CYS A 14 6.10 1.31 -11.60
C CYS A 14 5.97 0.89 -13.07
N ILE A 15 5.09 1.53 -13.85
CA ILE A 15 4.94 1.25 -15.28
C ILE A 15 6.25 1.53 -16.03
N LEU A 16 6.91 2.65 -15.74
CA LEU A 16 8.21 2.99 -16.35
C LEU A 16 9.28 1.92 -16.07
N LEU A 17 9.36 1.40 -14.84
CA LEU A 17 10.32 0.33 -14.49
C LEU A 17 10.13 -0.95 -15.32
N PHE A 18 8.89 -1.27 -15.70
CA PHE A 18 8.59 -2.42 -16.56
C PHE A 18 8.80 -2.14 -18.04
N LEU A 19 8.62 -0.90 -18.48
CA LEU A 19 8.69 -0.54 -19.89
C LEU A 19 10.13 -0.54 -20.43
N PHE A 20 11.10 -0.08 -19.61
CA PHE A 20 12.50 -0.03 -19.99
C PHE A 20 13.21 -1.38 -19.82
N HIS A 21 13.99 -1.77 -20.83
CA HIS A 21 14.87 -2.94 -20.81
C HIS A 21 16.34 -2.57 -20.54
N ASN A 22 16.70 -1.29 -20.73
CA ASN A 22 18.06 -0.79 -20.50
C ASN A 22 18.38 -0.72 -19.01
N ILE A 23 19.44 -1.42 -18.59
CA ILE A 23 19.85 -1.49 -17.19
C ILE A 23 20.20 -0.12 -16.60
N PHE A 24 20.81 0.77 -17.39
CA PHE A 24 21.18 2.12 -16.94
C PHE A 24 19.96 2.98 -16.61
N VAL A 25 18.87 2.88 -17.38
CA VAL A 25 17.64 3.65 -17.13
C VAL A 25 16.95 3.17 -15.86
N ILE A 26 16.86 1.85 -15.67
CA ILE A 26 16.31 1.25 -14.44
C ILE A 26 17.17 1.64 -13.23
N ALA A 27 18.50 1.57 -13.35
CA ALA A 27 19.42 1.96 -12.28
C ALA A 27 19.26 3.45 -11.92
N PHE A 28 19.11 4.34 -12.91
CA PHE A 28 18.88 5.76 -12.69
C PHE A 28 17.54 6.03 -11.97
N LEU A 29 16.45 5.39 -12.41
CA LEU A 29 15.14 5.49 -11.77
C LEU A 29 15.18 4.97 -10.32
N CYS A 30 15.82 3.83 -10.10
CA CYS A 30 16.01 3.29 -8.75
C CYS A 30 16.86 4.23 -7.89
N PHE A 31 17.96 4.79 -8.41
CA PHE A 31 18.78 5.77 -7.71
C PHE A 31 17.97 7.00 -7.29
N LEU A 32 17.12 7.52 -8.19
CA LEU A 32 16.24 8.64 -7.88
C LEU A 32 15.24 8.30 -6.76
N SER A 33 14.65 7.11 -6.80
CA SER A 33 13.76 6.63 -5.72
C SER A 33 14.48 6.46 -4.38
N LEU A 34 15.74 6.00 -4.41
CA LEU A 34 16.59 5.79 -3.24
C LEU A 34 17.06 7.14 -2.67
N PHE A 35 17.32 8.12 -3.52
CA PHE A 35 17.64 9.48 -3.13
C PHE A 35 16.45 10.17 -2.44
N ILE A 36 15.24 10.07 -3.01
CA ILE A 36 14.00 10.56 -2.37
C ILE A 36 13.74 9.84 -1.04
N PHE A 37 14.02 8.54 -0.99
CA PHE A 37 13.94 7.74 0.22
C PHE A 37 14.92 8.24 1.29
N TYR A 38 16.19 8.45 0.95
CA TYR A 38 17.22 8.95 1.87
C TYR A 38 16.86 10.33 2.43
N LEU A 39 16.39 11.26 1.59
CA LEU A 39 16.00 12.60 2.03
C LEU A 39 14.78 12.60 2.99
N ASN A 40 13.87 11.64 2.84
CA ASN A 40 12.62 11.59 3.62
C ASN A 40 12.68 10.65 4.83
N LEU A 41 13.83 10.01 5.14
CA LEU A 41 13.90 8.98 6.19
C LEU A 41 14.96 9.23 7.26
N GLY A 42 14.51 9.12 8.51
CA GLY A 42 15.31 8.62 9.63
C GLY A 42 15.33 7.09 9.67
N PHE A 43 16.35 6.52 10.32
CA PHE A 43 16.77 5.10 10.33
C PHE A 43 15.77 4.05 10.89
N SER A 44 14.48 4.33 11.00
CA SER A 44 13.53 3.50 11.79
C SER A 44 13.11 2.17 11.11
N GLU A 45 13.30 2.00 9.80
CA GLU A 45 12.77 0.86 9.02
C GLU A 45 13.71 -0.36 8.92
N ILE A 46 14.59 -0.56 9.91
CA ILE A 46 15.63 -1.62 9.91
C ILE A 46 15.02 -3.03 9.81
N LYS A 47 13.84 -3.25 10.40
CA LYS A 47 13.17 -4.57 10.40
C LYS A 47 12.76 -5.01 8.99
N LYS A 48 12.31 -4.09 8.13
CA LYS A 48 11.92 -4.40 6.75
C LYS A 48 13.12 -4.63 5.84
N ARG A 49 14.29 -4.03 6.15
CA ARG A 49 15.53 -4.19 5.36
C ARG A 49 15.97 -5.64 5.21
N LYS A 50 15.90 -6.44 6.29
CA LYS A 50 16.31 -7.86 6.25
C LYS A 50 15.45 -8.65 5.27
N LEU A 51 14.13 -8.41 5.29
CA LEU A 51 13.18 -9.07 4.40
C LEU A 51 13.41 -8.71 2.93
N ILE A 52 13.65 -7.43 2.65
CA ILE A 52 13.92 -6.94 1.28
C ILE A 52 15.20 -7.59 0.72
N LEU A 53 16.27 -7.66 1.53
CA LEU A 53 17.52 -8.30 1.13
C LEU A 53 17.35 -9.82 0.89
N THR A 54 16.59 -10.51 1.75
CA THR A 54 16.34 -11.95 1.55
C THR A 54 15.56 -12.23 0.26
N PHE A 55 14.53 -11.43 -0.06
CA PHE A 55 13.78 -11.60 -1.30
C PHE A 55 14.63 -11.22 -2.53
N SER A 56 15.43 -10.16 -2.45
CA SER A 56 16.34 -9.78 -3.53
C SER A 56 17.36 -10.88 -3.85
N PHE A 57 17.94 -11.49 -2.81
CA PHE A 57 18.87 -12.61 -2.99
C PHE A 57 18.16 -13.83 -3.60
N PHE A 58 16.95 -14.14 -3.11
CA PHE A 58 16.14 -15.22 -3.64
C PHE A 58 15.80 -15.05 -5.13
N ILE A 59 15.44 -13.84 -5.56
CA ILE A 59 15.20 -13.49 -6.97
C ILE A 59 16.47 -13.73 -7.81
N LEU A 60 17.63 -13.32 -7.30
CA LEU A 60 18.90 -13.51 -8.02
C LEU A 60 19.21 -15.00 -8.22
N VAL A 61 19.11 -15.80 -7.16
CA VAL A 61 19.35 -17.25 -7.21
C VAL A 61 18.37 -17.94 -8.16
N LEU A 62 17.08 -17.62 -8.07
CA LEU A 62 16.06 -18.18 -8.97
C LEU A 62 16.36 -17.89 -10.43
N ASN A 63 16.65 -16.63 -10.77
CA ASN A 63 16.95 -16.28 -12.16
C ASN A 63 18.20 -17.00 -12.68
N PHE A 64 19.24 -17.11 -11.86
CA PHE A 64 20.47 -17.81 -12.25
C PHE A 64 20.25 -19.31 -12.54
N VAL A 65 19.38 -19.96 -11.75
CA VAL A 65 19.04 -21.39 -11.89
C VAL A 65 18.10 -21.66 -13.08
N PHE A 66 17.07 -20.83 -13.27
CA PHE A 66 16.00 -21.09 -14.24
C PHE A 66 16.29 -20.57 -15.66
N LEU A 67 17.09 -19.51 -15.80
CA LEU A 67 17.44 -19.00 -17.13
C LEU A 67 18.47 -19.93 -17.79
N LYS A 68 18.18 -20.34 -19.03
CA LYS A 68 19.15 -20.99 -19.92
C LYS A 68 19.80 -19.89 -20.79
N GLY A 69 21.13 -19.87 -20.87
CA GLY A 69 21.89 -18.83 -21.58
C GLY A 69 23.30 -18.68 -21.01
N ASP A 70 24.06 -17.74 -21.57
CA ASP A 70 25.41 -17.44 -21.09
C ASP A 70 25.39 -16.74 -19.72
N ILE A 71 26.48 -16.89 -18.96
CA ILE A 71 26.61 -16.33 -17.61
C ILE A 71 26.39 -14.81 -17.60
N TYR A 72 26.85 -14.12 -18.64
CA TYR A 72 26.72 -12.67 -18.78
C TYR A 72 25.26 -12.24 -18.97
N GLU A 73 24.50 -12.92 -19.85
CA GLU A 73 23.09 -12.62 -20.08
C GLU A 73 22.23 -12.92 -18.84
N LYS A 74 22.53 -14.03 -18.16
CA LYS A 74 21.89 -14.39 -16.89
C LYS A 74 22.12 -13.32 -15.82
N LEU A 75 23.35 -12.85 -15.68
CA LEU A 75 23.71 -11.84 -14.69
C LEU A 75 23.01 -10.51 -14.98
N GLU A 76 23.03 -10.07 -16.23
CA GLU A 76 22.40 -8.82 -16.65
C GLU A 76 20.89 -8.85 -16.45
N PHE A 77 20.21 -9.94 -16.81
CA PHE A 77 18.78 -10.11 -16.57
C PHE A 77 18.44 -10.16 -15.08
N SER A 78 19.22 -10.92 -14.31
CA SER A 78 19.02 -11.03 -12.86
C SER A 78 19.17 -9.68 -12.16
N LEU A 79 20.19 -8.90 -12.54
CA LEU A 79 20.39 -7.54 -12.02
C LEU A 79 19.23 -6.60 -12.38
N ARG A 80 18.73 -6.64 -13.62
CA ARG A 80 17.54 -5.87 -14.01
C ARG A 80 16.32 -6.20 -13.16
N MET A 81 16.06 -7.48 -12.91
CA MET A 81 14.92 -7.92 -12.10
C MET A 81 15.06 -7.52 -10.62
N VAL A 82 16.25 -7.66 -10.05
CA VAL A 82 16.54 -7.20 -8.69
C VAL A 82 16.36 -5.69 -8.56
N LEU A 83 16.87 -4.91 -9.51
CA LEU A 83 16.70 -3.45 -9.51
C LEU A 83 15.22 -3.06 -9.62
N ARG A 84 14.44 -3.71 -10.50
CA ARG A 84 12.98 -3.47 -10.60
C ARG A 84 12.26 -3.76 -9.28
N PHE A 85 12.57 -4.90 -8.66
CA PHE A 85 12.01 -5.28 -7.37
C PHE A 85 12.31 -4.22 -6.30
N LEU A 86 13.57 -3.79 -6.18
CA LEU A 86 13.98 -2.74 -5.25
C LEU A 86 13.25 -1.42 -5.52
N GLY A 87 13.16 -1.00 -6.79
CA GLY A 87 12.45 0.21 -7.17
C GLY A 87 10.98 0.20 -6.75
N ILE A 88 10.27 -0.91 -6.98
CA ILE A 88 8.87 -1.07 -6.58
C ILE A 88 8.75 -1.04 -5.05
N VAL A 89 9.60 -1.76 -4.32
CA VAL A 89 9.59 -1.80 -2.87
C VAL A 89 9.84 -0.40 -2.26
N PHE A 90 10.83 0.33 -2.74
CA PHE A 90 11.10 1.69 -2.27
C PHE A 90 9.92 2.63 -2.53
N SER A 91 9.31 2.53 -3.71
CA SER A 91 8.11 3.31 -4.06
C SER A 91 6.93 3.03 -3.11
N GLY A 92 6.72 1.76 -2.73
CA GLY A 92 5.68 1.36 -1.79
C GLY A 92 5.94 1.89 -0.37
N ILE A 93 7.19 1.86 0.11
CA ILE A 93 7.55 2.40 1.42
C ILE A 93 7.33 3.92 1.48
N LEU A 94 7.65 4.64 0.39
CA LEU A 94 7.37 6.08 0.28
C LEU A 94 5.86 6.37 0.37
N PHE A 95 5.01 5.52 -0.20
CA PHE A 95 3.56 5.67 -0.09
C PHE A 95 3.02 5.40 1.31
N SER A 96 3.56 4.38 1.99
CA SER A 96 3.11 3.93 3.32
C SER A 96 3.19 5.00 4.41
N LYS A 97 3.97 6.06 4.22
CA LYS A 97 4.07 7.18 5.17
C LYS A 97 2.89 8.14 5.15
N ASN A 98 2.09 8.13 4.09
CA ASN A 98 0.94 9.04 4.02
C ASN A 98 -0.18 8.51 4.92
N ASP A 99 -0.94 9.42 5.53
CA ASP A 99 -2.10 9.04 6.34
C ASP A 99 -3.17 8.38 5.43
N PRO A 100 -3.59 7.14 5.71
CA PRO A 100 -4.60 6.45 4.91
C PRO A 100 -5.95 7.20 4.87
N ASN A 101 -6.27 7.99 5.92
CA ASN A 101 -7.46 8.83 5.93
C ASN A 101 -7.35 9.95 4.90
N GLU A 102 -6.20 10.62 4.81
CA GLU A 102 -5.97 11.69 3.83
C GLU A 102 -6.05 11.16 2.40
N PHE A 103 -5.59 9.92 2.17
CA PHE A 103 -5.78 9.25 0.89
C PHE A 103 -7.27 9.10 0.56
N ALA A 104 -8.07 8.53 1.46
CA ALA A 104 -9.51 8.36 1.25
C ALA A 104 -10.26 9.71 1.03
N TYR A 105 -9.89 10.77 1.77
CA TYR A 105 -10.45 12.11 1.54
C TYR A 105 -10.09 12.68 0.16
N SER A 106 -8.86 12.47 -0.29
CA SER A 106 -8.44 12.92 -1.62
C SER A 106 -9.12 12.15 -2.76
N LEU A 107 -9.49 10.88 -2.54
CA LEU A 107 -10.34 10.12 -3.45
C LEU A 107 -11.77 10.67 -3.53
N MET A 108 -12.37 11.07 -2.41
CA MET A 108 -13.71 11.70 -2.43
C MET A 108 -13.72 12.99 -3.24
N LYS A 109 -12.65 13.80 -3.13
CA LYS A 109 -12.52 15.02 -3.93
C LYS A 109 -12.34 14.79 -5.43
N LEU A 110 -11.88 13.61 -5.84
CA LEU A 110 -11.80 13.23 -7.26
C LEU A 110 -13.14 12.82 -7.87
N GLY A 111 -14.22 12.81 -7.08
CA GLY A 111 -15.58 12.54 -7.56
C GLY A 111 -16.17 11.23 -7.04
N ILE A 112 -15.47 10.51 -6.16
CA ILE A 112 -16.07 9.33 -5.50
C ILE A 112 -17.17 9.81 -4.55
N PRO A 113 -18.40 9.25 -4.65
CA PRO A 113 -19.50 9.62 -3.76
C PRO A 113 -19.10 9.48 -2.29
N TYR A 114 -19.50 10.46 -1.47
CA TYR A 114 -19.03 10.56 -0.09
C TYR A 114 -19.32 9.31 0.75
N ARG A 115 -20.36 8.53 0.41
CA ARG A 115 -20.70 7.27 1.09
C ARG A 115 -19.55 6.25 0.98
N TYR A 116 -19.02 6.05 -0.23
CA TYR A 116 -17.92 5.10 -0.47
C TYR A 116 -16.61 5.57 0.17
N GLY A 117 -16.30 6.85 0.04
CA GLY A 117 -15.09 7.38 0.67
C GLY A 117 -15.16 7.41 2.20
N PHE A 118 -16.34 7.64 2.77
CA PHE A 118 -16.57 7.47 4.21
C PHE A 118 -16.37 6.01 4.64
N THR A 119 -16.86 5.04 3.87
CA THR A 119 -16.60 3.63 4.14
C THR A 119 -15.11 3.33 4.19
N LEU A 120 -14.30 3.86 3.27
CA LEU A 120 -12.83 3.68 3.30
C LEU A 120 -12.19 4.25 4.58
N VAL A 121 -12.53 5.49 4.95
CA VAL A 121 -12.05 6.12 6.19
C VAL A 121 -12.47 5.29 7.41
N PHE A 122 -13.72 4.83 7.42
CA PHE A 122 -14.26 4.00 8.49
C PHE A 122 -13.54 2.66 8.59
N THR A 123 -13.31 1.96 7.47
CA THR A 123 -12.54 0.71 7.42
C THR A 123 -11.14 0.90 7.97
N PHE A 124 -10.41 1.95 7.56
CA PHE A 124 -9.05 2.19 8.08
C PHE A 124 -9.02 2.45 9.59
N ARG A 125 -10.09 3.01 10.16
CA ARG A 125 -10.24 3.18 11.61
C ARG A 125 -10.63 1.89 12.33
N LEU A 126 -11.45 1.05 11.70
CA LEU A 126 -11.90 -0.22 12.29
C LEU A 126 -10.80 -1.29 12.36
N VAL A 127 -9.89 -1.33 11.39
CA VAL A 127 -8.78 -2.31 11.37
C VAL A 127 -7.96 -2.31 12.67
N PRO A 128 -7.39 -1.19 13.15
CA PRO A 128 -6.59 -1.18 14.39
C PRO A 128 -7.44 -1.47 15.63
N LEU A 129 -8.71 -1.08 15.62
CA LEU A 129 -9.64 -1.38 16.70
C LEU A 129 -9.89 -2.89 16.81
N PHE A 130 -10.18 -3.57 15.69
CA PHE A 130 -10.40 -5.02 15.69
C PHE A 130 -9.13 -5.80 16.00
N ASP A 131 -7.94 -5.28 15.65
CA ASP A 131 -6.68 -5.88 16.09
C ASP A 131 -6.54 -5.81 17.62
N PHE A 132 -6.83 -4.65 18.23
CA PHE A 132 -6.83 -4.50 19.68
C PHE A 132 -7.84 -5.45 20.37
N GLU A 133 -9.06 -5.52 19.85
CA GLU A 133 -10.11 -6.38 20.39
C GLU A 133 -9.80 -7.87 20.22
N SER A 134 -9.31 -8.27 19.05
CA SER A 134 -8.80 -9.62 18.81
C SER A 134 -7.73 -10.00 19.83
N ASN A 135 -6.82 -9.07 20.14
CA ASN A 135 -5.79 -9.30 21.15
C ASN A 135 -6.37 -9.45 22.57
N ILE A 136 -7.43 -8.72 22.93
CA ILE A 136 -8.14 -8.90 24.21
C ILE A 136 -8.78 -10.28 24.27
N ILE A 137 -9.54 -10.65 23.25
CA ILE A 137 -10.23 -11.95 23.17
C ILE A 137 -9.21 -13.08 23.28
N ARG A 138 -8.11 -13.01 22.51
CA ARG A 138 -7.03 -14.02 22.57
C ARG A 138 -6.43 -14.14 23.97
N LYS A 139 -6.16 -13.02 24.65
CA LYS A 139 -5.64 -13.03 26.02
C LYS A 139 -6.63 -13.65 27.01
N ALA A 140 -7.92 -13.33 26.90
CA ALA A 140 -8.96 -13.90 27.74
C ALA A 140 -9.10 -15.42 27.55
N GLN A 141 -9.05 -15.92 26.32
CA GLN A 141 -9.12 -17.35 26.06
C GLN A 141 -7.86 -18.09 26.52
N ARG A 142 -6.68 -17.47 26.40
CA ARG A 142 -5.43 -18.03 26.98
C ARG A 142 -5.51 -18.14 28.51
N ALA A 143 -6.12 -17.16 29.18
CA ALA A 143 -6.35 -17.23 30.62
C ALA A 143 -7.30 -18.38 31.01
N ARG A 144 -8.17 -18.83 30.10
CA ARG A 144 -9.02 -20.03 30.25
C ARG A 144 -8.29 -21.33 29.88
N GLY A 145 -6.99 -21.29 29.62
CA GLY A 145 -6.18 -22.45 29.25
C GLY A 145 -6.38 -22.92 27.80
N ILE A 146 -7.03 -22.12 26.94
CA ILE A 146 -7.25 -22.49 25.54
C ILE A 146 -6.01 -22.16 24.73
N GLU A 147 -5.37 -23.18 24.18
CA GLU A 147 -4.29 -23.01 23.21
C GLU A 147 -4.86 -22.58 21.84
N LEU A 148 -4.44 -21.39 21.41
CA LEU A 148 -4.85 -20.76 20.14
C LEU A 148 -3.73 -20.73 19.10
N GLU A 149 -2.54 -21.20 19.44
CA GLU A 149 -1.37 -21.19 18.55
C GLU A 149 -1.14 -22.57 17.93
N GLY A 150 -0.61 -22.60 16.71
CA GLY A 150 -0.29 -23.83 15.98
C GLY A 150 -1.36 -24.26 14.98
N VAL A 151 -0.93 -24.93 13.90
CA VAL A 151 -1.78 -25.35 12.77
C VAL A 151 -2.90 -26.31 13.21
N LYS A 152 -2.65 -27.12 14.25
CA LYS A 152 -3.63 -28.06 14.83
C LYS A 152 -4.77 -27.35 15.57
N ASN A 153 -4.58 -26.10 15.98
CA ASN A 153 -5.51 -25.34 16.81
C ASN A 153 -6.34 -24.32 16.00
N ILE A 154 -6.36 -24.44 14.66
CA ILE A 154 -7.15 -23.57 13.77
C ILE A 154 -8.64 -23.58 14.10
N LEU A 155 -9.20 -24.74 14.45
CA LEU A 155 -10.60 -24.87 14.87
C LEU A 155 -10.85 -24.10 16.18
N ASN A 156 -9.91 -24.17 17.11
CA ASN A 156 -9.98 -23.41 18.37
C ASN A 156 -9.86 -21.91 18.13
N PHE A 157 -8.96 -21.48 17.23
CA PHE A 157 -8.85 -20.08 16.83
C PHE A 157 -10.16 -19.56 16.23
N ALA A 158 -10.75 -20.30 15.29
CA ALA A 158 -12.03 -19.94 14.69
C ALA A 158 -13.13 -19.84 15.76
N ARG A 159 -13.26 -20.87 16.61
CA ARG A 159 -14.31 -20.94 17.64
C ARG A 159 -14.18 -19.86 18.71
N TYR A 160 -12.98 -19.63 19.23
CA TYR A 160 -12.78 -18.85 20.45
C TYR A 160 -12.26 -17.43 20.21
N THR A 161 -11.76 -17.13 19.01
CA THR A 161 -11.31 -15.78 18.62
C THR A 161 -12.18 -15.19 17.52
N PHE A 162 -12.37 -15.92 16.41
CA PHE A 162 -13.05 -15.38 15.24
C PHE A 162 -14.55 -15.16 15.45
N PHE A 163 -15.30 -16.14 15.95
CA PHE A 163 -16.74 -15.97 16.18
C PHE A 163 -17.07 -14.86 17.20
N PRO A 164 -16.39 -14.77 18.36
CA PRO A 164 -16.61 -13.65 19.28
C PRO A 164 -16.28 -12.29 18.66
N LEU A 165 -15.20 -12.20 17.87
CA LEU A 165 -14.83 -10.97 17.18
C LEU A 165 -15.88 -10.60 16.11
N LEU A 166 -16.40 -11.58 15.38
CA LEU A 166 -17.45 -11.38 14.38
C LEU A 166 -18.74 -10.86 15.03
N TYR A 167 -19.14 -11.43 16.17
CA TYR A 167 -20.30 -10.96 16.92
C TYR A 167 -20.12 -9.50 17.38
N SER A 168 -18.97 -9.17 17.97
CA SER A 168 -18.68 -7.79 18.37
C SER A 168 -18.67 -6.82 17.18
N ALA A 169 -18.14 -7.26 16.03
CA ALA A 169 -18.16 -6.47 14.81
C ALA A 169 -19.59 -6.17 14.33
N LEU A 170 -20.51 -7.14 14.39
CA LEU A 170 -21.92 -6.95 14.04
C LEU A 170 -22.60 -5.95 14.98
N GLU A 171 -22.48 -6.15 16.30
CA GLU A 171 -23.05 -5.25 17.31
C GLU A 171 -22.53 -3.81 17.13
N ARG A 172 -21.25 -3.67 16.80
CA ARG A 172 -20.63 -2.38 16.54
C ARG A 172 -21.14 -1.74 15.26
N VAL A 173 -21.37 -2.50 14.19
CA VAL A 173 -21.95 -1.99 12.95
C VAL A 173 -23.40 -1.51 13.19
N ASP A 174 -24.19 -2.24 13.97
CA ASP A 174 -25.55 -1.85 14.32
C ASP A 174 -25.58 -0.53 15.10
N SER A 175 -24.77 -0.42 16.15
CA SER A 175 -24.67 0.82 16.93
C SER A 175 -24.16 2.02 16.12
N PHE A 176 -23.20 1.80 15.20
CA PHE A 176 -22.76 2.86 14.29
C PHE A 176 -23.86 3.26 13.32
N THR A 177 -24.61 2.31 12.77
CA THR A 177 -25.70 2.59 11.83
C THR A 177 -26.80 3.41 12.51
N GLN A 178 -27.24 3.02 13.72
CA GLN A 178 -28.21 3.78 14.51
C GLN A 178 -27.73 5.21 14.80
N SER A 179 -26.46 5.39 15.15
CA SER A 179 -25.88 6.73 15.37
C SER A 179 -25.80 7.56 14.09
N MET A 180 -25.50 6.92 12.95
CA MET A 180 -25.42 7.57 11.64
C MET A 180 -26.80 8.01 11.16
N GLU A 181 -27.82 7.18 11.32
CA GLU A 181 -29.22 7.49 11.02
C GLU A 181 -29.74 8.63 11.90
N GLY A 182 -29.47 8.60 13.21
CA GLY A 182 -29.81 9.70 14.12
C GLY A 182 -29.17 11.04 13.75
N ARG A 183 -28.04 11.03 13.03
CA ARG A 183 -27.36 12.21 12.48
C ARG A 183 -27.69 12.50 11.02
N CYS A 184 -28.76 11.90 10.48
CA CYS A 184 -29.21 12.13 9.12
C CYS A 184 -28.12 11.83 8.07
N PHE A 185 -27.22 10.88 8.33
CA PHE A 185 -26.21 10.46 7.37
C PHE A 185 -26.90 9.77 6.19
N GLY A 186 -26.75 10.30 4.96
CA GLY A 186 -27.42 9.73 3.79
C GLY A 186 -28.37 10.68 3.08
N ILE A 187 -28.90 11.69 3.78
CA ILE A 187 -30.02 12.51 3.28
C ILE A 187 -29.61 13.39 2.10
N TYR A 188 -28.45 14.05 2.17
CA TYR A 188 -27.98 14.96 1.13
C TYR A 188 -26.99 14.28 0.18
N LYS A 189 -27.04 14.64 -1.10
CA LYS A 189 -26.08 14.15 -2.12
C LYS A 189 -24.66 14.68 -1.88
N THR A 190 -24.53 15.88 -1.33
CA THR A 190 -23.26 16.58 -1.08
C THR A 190 -23.06 16.82 0.40
N ARG A 191 -21.81 16.71 0.88
CA ARG A 191 -21.41 17.06 2.25
C ARG A 191 -20.31 18.11 2.24
N THR A 192 -20.28 18.91 3.30
CA THR A 192 -19.13 19.75 3.64
C THR A 192 -18.08 18.90 4.34
N PHE A 193 -16.81 19.09 3.97
CA PHE A 193 -15.69 18.37 4.56
C PHE A 193 -14.97 19.28 5.55
N TYR A 194 -14.78 18.81 6.79
CA TYR A 194 -14.04 19.58 7.81
C TYR A 194 -12.57 19.78 7.41
N ARG A 195 -11.96 18.80 6.74
CA ARG A 195 -10.58 18.86 6.26
C ARG A 195 -10.56 18.94 4.75
N GLU A 196 -10.28 20.12 4.21
CA GLU A 196 -10.19 20.32 2.78
C GLU A 196 -8.80 19.97 2.25
N ILE A 197 -8.70 18.88 1.49
CA ILE A 197 -7.48 18.55 0.74
C ILE A 197 -7.49 19.29 -0.60
N ASN A 198 -6.82 20.43 -0.72
CA ASN A 198 -6.87 21.22 -1.95
C ASN A 198 -5.83 20.74 -2.96
N PHE A 199 -6.24 20.55 -4.21
CA PHE A 199 -5.32 20.30 -5.32
C PHE A 199 -4.57 21.60 -5.61
N GLY A 200 -3.27 21.60 -5.28
CA GLY A 200 -2.42 22.74 -5.57
C GLY A 200 -2.01 22.75 -7.04
N LYS A 201 -1.63 23.91 -7.56
CA LYS A 201 -1.05 24.03 -8.92
C LYS A 201 0.15 23.10 -9.14
N LYS A 202 0.94 22.87 -8.09
CA LYS A 202 2.07 21.92 -8.08
C LYS A 202 1.64 20.47 -8.34
N ASP A 203 0.49 20.05 -7.82
CA ASP A 203 0.00 18.69 -8.00
C ASP A 203 -0.34 18.41 -9.47
N TYR A 204 -1.01 19.35 -10.14
CA TYR A 204 -1.36 19.24 -11.56
C TYR A 204 -0.12 19.23 -12.46
N LEU A 205 0.86 20.11 -12.16
CA LEU A 205 2.10 20.21 -12.93
C LEU A 205 2.92 18.91 -12.84
N MET A 206 3.00 18.31 -11.65
CA MET A 206 3.71 17.04 -11.44
C MET A 206 3.00 15.86 -12.09
N THR A 207 1.67 15.78 -12.02
CA THR A 207 0.94 14.70 -12.71
C THR A 207 1.05 14.82 -14.22
N ALA A 208 0.92 16.03 -14.78
CA ALA A 208 1.09 16.28 -16.20
C ALA A 208 2.51 15.90 -16.67
N ALA A 209 3.55 16.32 -15.94
CA ALA A 209 4.93 15.95 -16.24
C ALA A 209 5.13 14.41 -16.24
N ALA A 210 4.55 13.69 -15.26
CA ALA A 210 4.64 12.24 -15.19
C ALA A 210 3.97 11.54 -16.40
N PHE A 211 2.80 12.03 -16.83
CA PHE A 211 2.13 11.50 -18.03
C PHE A 211 2.90 11.81 -19.32
N ILE A 212 3.52 12.99 -19.43
CA ILE A 212 4.37 13.34 -20.58
C ILE A 212 5.56 12.39 -20.67
N ILE A 213 6.23 12.11 -19.54
CA ILE A 213 7.35 11.17 -19.49
C ILE A 213 6.92 9.76 -19.91
N LEU A 214 5.75 9.30 -19.48
CA LEU A 214 5.18 8.02 -19.93
C LEU A 214 4.92 8.00 -21.43
N ALA A 215 4.24 9.02 -21.96
CA ALA A 215 3.90 9.09 -23.37
C ALA A 215 5.16 9.11 -24.24
N PHE A 216 6.16 9.90 -23.85
CA PHE A 216 7.46 9.96 -24.52
C PHE A 216 8.18 8.60 -24.46
N SER A 217 8.15 7.94 -23.30
CA SER A 217 8.77 6.63 -23.11
C SER A 217 8.11 5.53 -23.95
N ILE A 218 6.79 5.57 -24.10
CA ILE A 218 6.06 4.65 -24.98
C ILE A 218 6.39 4.94 -26.44
N TYR A 219 6.40 6.21 -26.85
CA TYR A 219 6.74 6.62 -28.21
C TYR A 219 8.15 6.15 -28.61
N TRP A 220 9.14 6.36 -27.75
CA TRP A 220 10.51 5.91 -27.97
C TRP A 220 10.65 4.39 -28.08
N ARG A 221 9.73 3.63 -27.46
CA ARG A 221 9.75 2.16 -27.56
C ARG A 221 9.10 1.64 -28.86
N TYR A 222 8.17 2.39 -29.43
CA TYR A 222 7.48 2.02 -30.67
C TYR A 222 8.24 2.44 -31.94
N LEU A 223 9.13 3.42 -31.84
CA LEU A 223 10.06 3.82 -32.90
C LEU A 223 11.29 2.88 -32.94
#